data_AF-A0A9W7XF48-F1
#
_entry.id   AF-A0A9W7XF48-F1
#
_cell.length_a   1.000
_cell.length_b   1.000
_cell.length_c   1.000
_cell.angle_alpha   90.00
_cell.angle_beta   90.00
_cell.angle_gamma   90.00
#
_symmetry.space_group_name_H-M   'P 1'
#
loop_
_entity.id
_entity.type
_entity.pdbx_description
1 polymer ?
#
loop_
_entity_poly.entity_id
_entity_poly.type
_entity_poly.pdbx_seq_one_letter_code
_entity_poly.pdbx_strand_id
1 'polypeptide(L)'
;MTVKCASIDAFGAVAQHFKTGMVVDKICIQMDAFLEDGSHEATISVIRALAVAVPHSTNRLHGYLLTKIFMLTSITLTGHDIQRRHERANVLCEALRALDATDLPATSVRDQLLPSIQNLLKDLDALDPAHKEALEIIGRERSGGTLESLSKVMGAHLGIASSVSSFFGESSLLAKKEGIEQHDPAGPTNTEPNQQTQPESTRFGRIMRGGFGDILRGQSKGQ
;
A
#
# COMPACT_ATOMS: atom_id res chain seq x y z
N MET A 1 -18.49 25.85 -17.67
CA MET A 1 -17.21 25.31 -18.17
C MET A 1 -16.39 26.45 -18.74
N THR A 2 -15.18 26.67 -18.24
CA THR A 2 -14.25 27.65 -18.82
C THR A 2 -13.58 27.06 -20.06
N VAL A 3 -13.14 27.90 -21.00
CA VAL A 3 -12.42 27.46 -22.21
C VAL A 3 -11.16 26.66 -21.85
N LYS A 4 -10.52 27.00 -20.72
CA LYS A 4 -9.36 26.27 -20.16
C LYS A 4 -9.73 24.82 -19.83
N CYS A 5 -10.78 24.58 -19.04
CA CYS A 5 -11.22 23.23 -18.68
C CYS A 5 -11.59 22.38 -19.90
N ALA A 6 -12.33 22.96 -20.85
CA ALA A 6 -12.70 22.26 -22.09
C ALA A 6 -11.45 21.86 -22.92
N SER A 7 -10.42 22.70 -22.93
CA SER A 7 -9.15 22.40 -23.60
C SER A 7 -8.38 21.27 -22.90
N ILE A 8 -8.37 21.27 -21.56
CA ILE A 8 -7.75 20.21 -20.75
C ILE A 8 -8.43 18.86 -21.01
N ASP A 9 -9.77 18.83 -21.03
CA ASP A 9 -10.53 17.62 -21.31
C ASP A 9 -10.25 17.09 -22.72
N ALA A 10 -10.14 17.97 -23.70
CA ALA A 10 -9.78 17.59 -25.07
C ALA A 10 -8.38 16.94 -25.12
N PHE A 11 -7.38 17.50 -24.43
CA PHE A 11 -6.06 16.88 -24.35
C PHE A 11 -6.08 15.53 -23.61
N GLY A 12 -6.91 15.39 -22.56
CA GLY A 12 -7.14 14.10 -21.89
C GLY A 12 -7.74 13.04 -22.82
N ALA A 13 -8.70 13.43 -23.67
CA ALA A 13 -9.25 12.54 -24.70
C ALA A 13 -8.19 12.16 -25.75
N VAL A 14 -7.36 13.11 -26.19
CA VAL A 14 -6.23 12.81 -27.11
C VAL A 14 -5.25 11.83 -26.45
N ALA A 15 -4.97 11.96 -25.16
CA ALA A 15 -4.07 11.05 -24.43
C ALA A 15 -4.58 9.59 -24.37
N GLN A 16 -5.90 9.37 -24.48
CA GLN A 16 -6.49 8.03 -24.54
C GLN A 16 -6.25 7.35 -25.89
N HIS A 17 -6.19 8.12 -26.98
CA HIS A 17 -6.16 7.57 -28.34
C HIS A 17 -4.76 7.58 -28.97
N PHE A 18 -3.91 8.55 -28.61
CA PHE A 18 -2.62 8.76 -29.25
C PHE A 18 -1.47 8.32 -28.36
N LYS A 19 -0.88 7.16 -28.69
CA LYS A 19 0.23 6.54 -27.96
C LYS A 19 1.63 6.91 -28.50
N THR A 20 1.68 7.75 -29.53
CA THR A 20 2.94 8.21 -30.13
C THR A 20 3.70 9.06 -29.13
N GLY A 21 4.96 8.71 -28.84
CA GLY A 21 5.80 9.40 -27.84
C GLY A 21 5.78 10.92 -27.98
N MET A 22 5.99 11.42 -29.20
CA MET A 22 5.98 12.86 -29.51
C MET A 22 4.63 13.56 -29.22
N VAL A 23 3.50 12.86 -29.36
CA VAL A 23 2.18 13.42 -29.05
C VAL A 23 2.00 13.48 -27.55
N VAL A 24 2.37 12.42 -26.84
CA VAL A 24 2.36 12.39 -25.37
C VAL A 24 3.31 13.46 -24.79
N ASP A 25 4.49 13.68 -25.41
CA ASP A 25 5.41 14.76 -25.03
C ASP A 25 4.71 16.12 -25.06
N LYS A 26 4.04 16.44 -26.19
CA LYS A 26 3.30 17.70 -26.35
C LYS A 26 2.14 17.83 -25.37
N ILE A 27 1.42 16.75 -25.11
CA ILE A 27 0.34 16.76 -24.10
C ILE A 27 0.93 17.09 -22.72
N CYS A 28 2.02 16.45 -22.31
CA CYS A 28 2.68 16.73 -21.03
C CYS A 28 3.09 18.21 -20.92
N ILE A 29 3.71 18.78 -21.96
CA ILE A 29 4.10 20.20 -21.98
C ILE A 29 2.89 21.13 -21.82
N GLN A 30 1.78 20.84 -22.51
CA GLN A 30 0.56 21.65 -22.39
C GLN A 30 -0.07 21.52 -20.99
N MET A 31 -0.06 20.31 -20.42
CA MET A 31 -0.54 20.07 -19.06
C MET A 31 0.32 20.81 -18.02
N ASP A 32 1.63 20.89 -18.22
CA ASP A 32 2.54 21.68 -17.39
C ASP A 32 2.16 23.16 -17.41
N ALA A 33 1.93 23.73 -18.60
CA ALA A 33 1.50 25.13 -18.71
C ALA A 33 0.19 25.42 -17.97
N PHE A 34 -0.75 24.46 -17.92
CA PHE A 34 -1.97 24.60 -17.14
C PHE A 34 -1.74 24.48 -15.62
N LEU A 35 -0.79 23.65 -15.20
CA LEU A 35 -0.43 23.52 -13.78
C LEU A 35 0.35 24.74 -13.27
N GLU A 36 1.17 25.36 -14.10
CA GLU A 36 1.94 26.58 -13.78
C GLU A 36 1.06 27.80 -13.53
N ASP A 37 -0.17 27.84 -14.08
CA ASP A 37 -1.19 28.85 -13.76
C ASP A 37 -1.57 28.85 -12.26
N GLY A 38 -1.28 27.76 -11.54
CA GLY A 38 -1.50 27.63 -10.09
C GLY A 38 -2.97 27.64 -9.67
N SER A 39 -3.89 27.69 -10.63
CA SER A 39 -5.32 27.73 -10.34
C SER A 39 -5.81 26.36 -9.88
N HIS A 40 -6.64 26.38 -8.82
CA HIS A 40 -7.24 25.18 -8.26
C HIS A 40 -8.03 24.41 -9.31
N GLU A 41 -8.91 25.09 -10.05
CA GLU A 41 -9.70 24.47 -11.14
C GLU A 41 -8.83 23.82 -12.22
N ALA A 42 -7.75 24.47 -12.66
CA ALA A 42 -6.86 23.88 -13.67
C ALA A 42 -6.17 22.64 -13.12
N THR A 43 -5.68 22.68 -11.88
CA THR A 43 -5.06 21.53 -11.22
C THR A 43 -6.02 20.35 -11.14
N ILE A 44 -7.24 20.58 -10.66
CA ILE A 44 -8.29 19.56 -10.58
C ILE A 44 -8.59 18.97 -11.97
N SER A 45 -8.76 19.83 -12.98
CA SER A 45 -9.10 19.42 -14.34
C SER A 45 -7.98 18.58 -14.98
N VAL A 46 -6.72 19.01 -14.84
CA VAL A 46 -5.55 18.29 -15.38
C VAL A 46 -5.45 16.90 -14.78
N ILE A 47 -5.53 16.79 -13.45
CA ILE A 47 -5.42 15.49 -12.77
C ILE A 47 -6.57 14.57 -13.16
N ARG A 48 -7.82 15.06 -13.19
CA ARG A 48 -8.98 14.25 -13.63
C ARG A 48 -8.83 13.78 -15.08
N ALA A 49 -8.51 14.68 -16.00
CA ALA A 49 -8.40 14.37 -17.42
C ALA A 49 -7.31 13.32 -17.70
N LEU A 50 -6.17 13.43 -17.01
CA LEU A 50 -5.09 12.46 -17.13
C LEU A 50 -5.39 11.13 -16.44
N ALA A 51 -6.05 11.14 -15.28
CA ALA A 51 -6.48 9.92 -14.58
C ALA A 51 -7.41 9.06 -15.44
N VAL A 52 -8.38 9.68 -16.11
CA VAL A 52 -9.28 8.99 -17.07
C VAL A 52 -8.50 8.39 -18.24
N ALA A 53 -7.38 9.01 -18.63
CA ALA A 53 -6.53 8.49 -19.69
C ALA A 53 -5.61 7.33 -19.28
N VAL A 54 -5.38 7.10 -17.98
CA VAL A 54 -4.44 6.08 -17.47
C VAL A 54 -4.68 4.68 -18.08
N PRO A 55 -5.91 4.12 -18.11
CA PRO A 55 -6.15 2.75 -18.61
C PRO A 55 -5.83 2.55 -20.10
N HIS A 56 -5.74 3.64 -20.86
CA HIS A 56 -5.59 3.60 -22.32
C HIS A 56 -4.28 4.23 -22.81
N SER A 57 -3.45 4.74 -21.89
CA SER A 57 -2.25 5.51 -22.22
C SER A 57 -0.96 4.67 -22.09
N THR A 58 0.18 5.35 -22.14
CA THR A 58 1.52 4.74 -22.13
C THR A 58 2.17 4.89 -20.77
N ASN A 59 3.15 4.04 -20.45
CA ASN A 59 3.97 4.15 -19.23
C ASN A 59 4.62 5.52 -19.07
N ARG A 60 4.90 6.22 -20.18
CA ARG A 60 5.42 7.58 -20.16
C ARG A 60 4.42 8.56 -19.53
N LEU A 61 3.14 8.45 -19.86
CA LEU A 61 2.09 9.28 -19.25
C LEU A 61 1.87 8.90 -17.78
N HIS A 62 1.92 7.60 -17.44
CA HIS A 62 1.80 7.12 -16.07
C HIS A 62 2.89 7.71 -15.17
N GLY A 63 4.15 7.65 -15.62
CA GLY A 63 5.29 8.24 -14.90
C GLY A 63 5.19 9.76 -14.77
N TYR A 64 4.75 10.45 -15.82
CA TYR A 64 4.47 11.89 -15.77
C TYR A 64 3.40 12.22 -14.72
N LEU A 65 2.24 11.57 -14.78
CA LEU A 65 1.13 11.81 -13.85
C LEU A 65 1.54 11.51 -12.41
N LEU A 66 2.20 10.39 -12.15
CA LEU A 66 2.69 10.03 -10.83
C LEU A 66 3.66 11.08 -10.28
N THR A 67 4.56 11.60 -11.12
CA THR A 67 5.48 12.68 -10.73
C THR A 67 4.70 13.95 -10.34
N LYS A 68 3.65 14.31 -11.09
CA LYS A 68 2.80 15.47 -10.76
C LYS A 68 2.04 15.26 -9.46
N ILE A 69 1.46 14.08 -9.25
CA ILE A 69 0.76 13.74 -7.99
C ILE A 69 1.72 13.81 -6.81
N PHE A 70 2.93 13.27 -6.94
CA PHE A 70 3.94 13.33 -5.88
C PHE A 70 4.30 14.77 -5.50
N MET A 71 4.54 15.64 -6.48
CA MET A 71 4.80 17.06 -6.22
C MET A 71 3.59 17.74 -5.56
N LEU A 72 2.38 17.50 -6.09
CA LEU A 72 1.16 18.10 -5.56
C LEU A 72 0.85 17.62 -4.13
N THR A 73 1.10 16.36 -3.79
CA THR A 73 0.85 15.85 -2.43
C THR A 73 1.94 16.29 -1.44
N SER A 74 3.15 16.57 -1.93
CA SER A 74 4.25 17.09 -1.09
C SER A 74 4.04 18.53 -0.63
N ILE A 75 3.16 19.28 -1.31
CA ILE A 75 2.79 20.64 -0.92
C ILE A 75 1.62 20.55 0.06
N THR A 76 1.90 20.70 1.36
CA THR A 76 0.87 20.78 2.39
C THR A 76 -0.01 22.00 2.13
N LEU A 77 -1.28 21.77 1.78
CA LEU A 77 -2.24 22.87 1.63
C LEU A 77 -2.71 23.29 3.02
N THR A 78 -1.97 24.17 3.68
CA THR A 78 -2.40 24.80 4.94
C THR A 78 -3.37 25.93 4.60
N GLY A 79 -4.63 25.59 4.34
CA GLY A 79 -5.69 26.53 4.03
C GLY A 79 -6.96 26.23 4.81
N HIS A 80 -7.68 27.27 5.22
CA HIS A 80 -8.98 27.14 5.90
C HIS A 80 -10.10 26.61 4.97
N ASP A 81 -9.85 26.52 3.67
CA ASP A 81 -10.80 26.02 2.68
C ASP A 81 -10.78 24.48 2.64
N ILE A 82 -11.51 23.87 3.59
CA ILE A 82 -11.69 22.43 3.68
C ILE A 82 -12.28 21.85 2.38
N GLN A 83 -13.16 22.59 1.70
CA GLN A 83 -13.83 22.12 0.50
C GLN A 83 -12.84 21.94 -0.65
N ARG A 84 -11.94 22.91 -0.87
CA ARG A 84 -10.88 22.78 -1.88
C ARG A 84 -9.88 21.68 -1.53
N ARG A 85 -9.53 21.52 -0.26
CA ARG A 85 -8.66 20.43 0.18
C ARG A 85 -9.29 19.07 -0.11
N HIS A 86 -10.56 18.91 0.23
CA HIS A 86 -11.32 17.70 -0.03
C HIS A 86 -11.43 17.38 -1.52
N GLU A 87 -11.78 18.37 -2.36
CA GLU A 87 -11.86 18.17 -3.80
C GLU A 87 -10.51 17.74 -4.40
N ARG A 88 -9.42 18.36 -3.95
CA ARG A 88 -8.06 18.01 -4.38
C ARG A 88 -7.66 16.60 -3.92
N ALA A 89 -7.93 16.25 -2.66
CA ALA A 89 -7.62 14.94 -2.12
C ALA A 89 -8.38 13.83 -2.88
N ASN A 90 -9.66 14.06 -3.18
CA ASN A 90 -10.49 13.14 -3.97
C ASN A 90 -9.86 12.87 -5.35
N VAL A 91 -9.54 13.91 -6.13
CA VAL A 91 -8.98 13.69 -7.48
C VAL A 91 -7.60 13.06 -7.48
N LEU A 92 -6.76 13.39 -6.47
CA LEU A 92 -5.45 12.76 -6.32
C LEU A 92 -5.60 11.29 -5.93
N CYS A 93 -6.55 10.95 -5.06
CA CYS A 93 -6.84 9.57 -4.68
C CYS A 93 -7.32 8.76 -5.89
N GLU A 94 -8.27 9.28 -6.67
CA GLU A 94 -8.76 8.62 -7.88
C GLU A 94 -7.64 8.42 -8.92
N ALA A 95 -6.76 9.40 -9.09
CA ALA A 95 -5.62 9.26 -9.97
C ALA A 95 -4.61 8.22 -9.47
N LEU A 96 -4.37 8.14 -8.16
CA LEU A 96 -3.54 7.10 -7.56
C LEU A 96 -4.14 5.71 -7.71
N ARG A 97 -5.46 5.55 -7.53
CA ARG A 97 -6.18 4.28 -7.78
C ARG A 97 -6.06 3.86 -9.25
N ALA A 98 -6.20 4.80 -10.18
CA ALA A 98 -6.03 4.53 -11.60
C ALA A 98 -4.60 4.07 -11.92
N LEU A 99 -3.59 4.72 -11.34
CA LEU A 99 -2.17 4.33 -11.50
C LEU A 99 -1.85 3.00 -10.81
N ASP A 100 -2.50 2.69 -9.69
CA ASP A 100 -2.36 1.41 -9.00
C ASP A 100 -2.90 0.23 -9.83
N ALA A 101 -3.84 0.49 -10.74
CA ALA A 101 -4.29 -0.52 -11.71
C ALA A 101 -3.30 -0.72 -12.88
N THR A 102 -2.12 -0.09 -12.87
CA THR A 102 -1.09 -0.21 -13.91
C THR A 102 0.22 -0.80 -13.40
N ASP A 103 1.02 -1.31 -14.34
CA ASP A 103 2.35 -1.85 -14.06
C ASP A 103 3.38 -0.73 -13.89
N LEU A 104 3.50 -0.27 -12.63
CA LEU A 104 4.46 0.76 -12.25
C LEU A 104 5.82 0.14 -11.89
N PRO A 105 6.94 0.74 -12.31
CA PRO A 105 8.26 0.31 -11.86
C PRO A 105 8.38 0.34 -10.33
N ALA A 106 9.06 -0.65 -9.75
CA ALA A 106 9.27 -0.72 -8.30
C ALA A 106 9.95 0.53 -7.71
N THR A 107 10.81 1.20 -8.49
CA THR A 107 11.41 2.49 -8.14
C THR A 107 10.36 3.58 -8.01
N SER A 108 9.50 3.76 -9.01
CA SER A 108 8.39 4.71 -8.97
C SER A 108 7.41 4.43 -7.83
N VAL A 109 7.17 3.15 -7.52
CA VAL A 109 6.33 2.78 -6.37
C VAL A 109 6.93 3.26 -5.05
N ARG A 110 8.20 2.92 -4.81
CA ARG A 110 8.91 3.25 -3.57
C ARG A 110 9.16 4.75 -3.43
N ASP A 111 9.55 5.41 -4.51
CA ASP A 111 10.11 6.76 -4.46
C ASP A 111 9.02 7.83 -4.69
N GLN A 112 7.86 7.47 -5.25
CA GLN A 112 6.79 8.41 -5.58
C GLN A 112 5.40 7.97 -5.11
N LEU A 113 4.95 6.73 -5.40
CA LEU A 113 3.59 6.27 -5.07
C LEU A 113 3.38 6.20 -3.56
N LEU A 114 4.22 5.45 -2.84
CA LEU A 114 4.09 5.27 -1.39
C LEU A 114 4.23 6.61 -0.63
N PRO A 115 5.20 7.49 -0.95
CA PRO A 115 5.24 8.83 -0.37
C PRO A 115 4.00 9.68 -0.67
N SER A 116 3.43 9.61 -1.88
CA SER A 116 2.21 10.35 -2.23
C SER A 116 1.01 9.90 -1.39
N ILE A 117 0.86 8.59 -1.21
CA ILE A 117 -0.17 7.99 -0.33
C ILE A 117 0.02 8.48 1.10
N GLN A 118 1.24 8.39 1.63
CA GLN A 118 1.55 8.85 2.99
C GLN A 118 1.26 10.34 3.17
N ASN A 119 1.53 11.16 2.17
CA ASN A 119 1.26 12.59 2.23
C ASN A 119 -0.25 12.88 2.28
N LEU A 120 -1.07 12.17 1.51
CA LEU A 120 -2.53 12.31 1.59
C LEU A 120 -3.07 11.84 2.94
N LEU A 121 -2.55 10.73 3.48
CA LEU A 121 -2.98 10.19 4.78
C LEU A 121 -2.57 11.06 5.99
N LYS A 122 -1.73 12.09 5.80
CA LYS A 122 -1.45 13.10 6.85
C LYS A 122 -2.60 14.11 7.00
N ASP A 123 -3.41 14.31 5.97
CA ASP A 123 -4.53 15.25 5.97
C ASP A 123 -5.88 14.50 5.97
N LEU A 124 -6.15 13.81 7.07
CA LEU A 124 -7.33 12.95 7.21
C LEU A 124 -8.65 13.71 7.10
N ASP A 125 -8.69 14.99 7.49
CA ASP A 125 -9.89 15.81 7.41
C ASP A 125 -10.32 16.08 5.96
N ALA A 126 -9.38 15.99 5.01
CA ALA A 126 -9.65 16.18 3.59
C ALA A 126 -10.07 14.88 2.88
N LEU A 127 -9.96 13.71 3.52
CA LEU A 127 -10.28 12.42 2.92
C LEU A 127 -11.60 11.89 3.46
N ASP A 128 -12.48 11.44 2.56
CA ASP A 128 -13.60 10.60 2.99
C ASP A 128 -13.12 9.17 3.36
N PRO A 129 -13.93 8.43 4.13
CA PRO A 129 -13.54 7.11 4.61
C PRO A 129 -13.21 6.10 3.49
N ALA A 130 -13.87 6.18 2.34
CA ALA A 130 -13.66 5.24 1.24
C ALA A 130 -12.32 5.48 0.54
N HIS A 131 -11.96 6.74 0.29
CA HIS A 131 -10.64 7.09 -0.23
C HIS A 131 -9.53 6.74 0.77
N LYS A 132 -9.75 6.97 2.06
CA LYS A 132 -8.78 6.58 3.09
C LYS A 132 -8.50 5.08 3.06
N GLU A 133 -9.54 4.25 3.10
CA GLU A 133 -9.41 2.79 3.07
C GLU A 133 -8.68 2.33 1.79
N ALA A 134 -9.07 2.88 0.64
CA ALA A 134 -8.41 2.59 -0.63
C ALA A 134 -6.89 2.86 -0.58
N LEU A 135 -6.50 4.03 -0.08
CA LEU A 135 -5.10 4.43 0.02
C LEU A 135 -4.32 3.55 1.02
N GLU A 136 -4.94 3.13 2.11
CA GLU A 136 -4.34 2.19 3.08
C GLU A 136 -4.12 0.80 2.49
N ILE A 137 -5.08 0.30 1.69
CA ILE A 137 -4.96 -0.98 0.98
C ILE A 137 -3.81 -0.92 -0.02
N ILE A 138 -3.82 0.09 -0.90
CA ILE A 138 -2.76 0.29 -1.91
C ILE A 138 -1.40 0.42 -1.22
N GLY A 139 -1.30 1.26 -0.18
CA GLY A 139 -0.06 1.47 0.57
C GLY A 139 0.47 0.18 1.20
N ARG A 140 -0.41 -0.69 1.70
CA ARG A 140 -0.03 -1.99 2.29
C ARG A 140 0.43 -2.99 1.24
N GLU A 141 -0.33 -3.15 0.16
CA GLU A 141 -0.04 -4.10 -0.91
C GLU A 141 1.26 -3.72 -1.64
N ARG A 142 1.42 -2.43 -1.98
CA ARG A 142 2.58 -1.92 -2.73
C ARG A 142 3.85 -1.79 -1.89
N SER A 143 3.75 -1.76 -0.56
CA SER A 143 4.91 -1.77 0.34
C SER A 143 5.43 -3.18 0.68
N GLY A 144 4.78 -4.23 0.17
CA GLY A 144 5.14 -5.62 0.46
C GLY A 144 4.99 -5.97 1.95
N GLY A 145 4.06 -5.34 2.66
CA GLY A 145 3.86 -5.52 4.11
C GLY A 145 4.82 -4.72 5.01
N THR A 146 5.78 -3.97 4.44
CA THR A 146 6.71 -3.14 5.23
C THR A 146 6.02 -1.99 5.96
N LEU A 147 4.89 -1.49 5.44
CA LEU A 147 4.15 -0.42 6.13
C LEU A 147 3.50 -0.91 7.44
N GLU A 148 3.12 -2.19 7.53
CA GLU A 148 2.60 -2.78 8.78
C GLU A 148 3.63 -2.80 9.91
N SER A 149 4.92 -2.96 9.60
CA SER A 149 5.97 -2.92 10.62
C SER A 149 6.23 -1.50 11.12
N LEU A 150 6.14 -0.49 10.25
CA LEU A 150 6.26 0.92 10.64
C LEU A 150 5.03 1.44 11.41
N SER A 151 3.82 1.04 11.01
CA SER A 151 2.60 1.40 11.74
C SER A 151 2.55 0.79 13.14
N LYS A 152 3.08 -0.43 13.33
CA LYS A 152 3.22 -1.04 14.65
C LYS A 152 4.25 -0.32 15.53
N VAL A 153 5.29 0.25 14.93
CA VAL A 153 6.33 1.02 15.65
C VAL A 153 5.84 2.44 16.01
N MET A 154 5.11 3.13 15.12
CA MET A 154 4.52 4.44 15.43
C MET A 154 3.31 4.35 16.38
N GLY A 155 2.55 3.25 16.36
CA GLY A 155 1.47 2.99 17.33
C GLY A 155 1.97 2.65 18.74
N ALA A 156 3.25 2.28 18.91
CA ALA A 156 3.84 1.99 20.23
C ALA A 156 4.30 3.23 21.00
N HIS A 157 4.33 4.42 20.36
CA HIS A 157 4.78 5.67 20.99
C HIS A 157 3.67 6.73 21.15
N LEU A 158 2.45 6.45 20.71
CA LEU A 158 1.28 7.30 20.99
C LEU A 158 0.24 6.48 21.75
N GLY A 159 0.41 6.42 23.07
CA GLY A 159 -0.44 5.65 23.97
C GLY A 159 -1.92 5.97 23.82
N ILE A 160 -2.75 4.94 23.91
CA ILE A 160 -3.44 4.52 25.13
C ILE A 160 -3.77 3.03 24.95
N ALA A 161 -3.16 2.19 25.78
CA ALA A 161 -3.68 0.85 26.03
C ALA A 161 -5.04 1.01 26.73
N SER A 162 -6.14 0.94 25.97
CA SER A 162 -7.45 0.75 26.57
C SER A 162 -7.58 -0.71 26.96
N SER A 163 -7.09 -1.01 28.15
CA SER A 163 -7.49 -2.15 28.95
C SER A 163 -9.01 -2.27 28.97
N VAL A 164 -9.56 -3.31 28.37
CA VAL A 164 -10.85 -3.86 28.78
C VAL A 164 -10.60 -5.27 29.31
N SER A 165 -10.53 -5.29 30.63
CA SER A 165 -10.75 -6.40 31.57
C SER A 165 -11.29 -7.72 30.99
N SER A 166 -10.49 -8.76 31.21
CA SER A 166 -10.90 -10.15 31.41
C SER A 166 -12.17 -10.26 32.27
N PHE A 167 -13.20 -10.94 31.79
CA PHE A 167 -13.47 -12.38 32.01
C PHE A 167 -13.98 -12.70 33.43
N PHE A 168 -15.30 -12.88 33.50
CA PHE A 168 -16.12 -13.61 34.46
C PHE A 168 -15.51 -13.87 35.86
N GLY A 169 -15.95 -13.09 36.85
CA GLY A 169 -15.80 -13.42 38.27
C GLY A 169 -17.01 -14.20 38.77
N GLU A 170 -16.81 -15.49 39.08
CA GLU A 170 -17.62 -16.21 40.07
C GLU A 170 -16.77 -17.27 40.80
N SER A 171 -16.51 -16.97 42.09
CA SER A 171 -16.32 -17.86 43.24
C SER A 171 -15.59 -19.22 43.13
N SER A 172 -14.36 -19.28 43.65
CA SER A 172 -13.88 -20.33 44.60
C SER A 172 -12.47 -19.94 45.08
N LEU A 173 -12.34 -19.38 46.28
CA LEU A 173 -12.02 -20.09 47.53
C LEU A 173 -10.64 -20.79 47.55
N LEU A 174 -9.86 -20.39 48.57
CA LEU A 174 -8.85 -21.18 49.28
C LEU A 174 -7.48 -21.41 48.62
N ALA A 175 -6.50 -20.60 49.06
CA ALA A 175 -5.28 -21.01 49.79
C ALA A 175 -4.18 -19.96 49.52
N LYS A 176 -3.72 -19.19 50.54
CA LYS A 176 -2.55 -19.47 51.39
C LYS A 176 -1.37 -20.07 50.58
N LYS A 177 -0.11 -19.62 50.64
CA LYS A 177 0.62 -18.72 51.56
C LYS A 177 2.11 -18.89 51.18
N GLU A 178 2.88 -17.80 51.20
CA GLU A 178 4.37 -17.72 51.26
C GLU A 178 5.14 -18.32 50.05
N GLY A 179 6.26 -17.79 49.56
CA GLY A 179 7.20 -16.80 50.05
C GLY A 179 8.63 -17.23 49.63
N ILE A 180 9.48 -16.24 49.30
CA ILE A 180 10.96 -16.24 49.39
C ILE A 180 11.81 -16.56 48.11
N GLU A 181 12.42 -15.46 47.62
CA GLU A 181 13.84 -15.18 47.23
C GLU A 181 14.63 -16.23 46.39
N GLN A 182 15.09 -15.93 45.17
CA GLN A 182 16.23 -15.08 44.74
C GLN A 182 17.61 -15.58 45.20
N HIS A 183 18.36 -16.25 44.30
CA HIS A 183 19.82 -16.07 44.12
C HIS A 183 20.39 -16.83 42.89
N ASP A 184 21.06 -16.10 41.99
CA ASP A 184 22.10 -16.59 41.05
C ASP A 184 23.46 -16.60 41.78
N PRO A 185 24.46 -17.45 41.50
CA PRO A 185 25.46 -17.01 40.51
C PRO A 185 26.21 -18.13 39.75
N ALA A 186 26.95 -17.67 38.73
CA ALA A 186 27.78 -18.40 37.79
C ALA A 186 29.03 -19.10 38.36
N GLY A 187 29.52 -20.13 37.65
CA GLY A 187 30.94 -20.51 37.64
C GLY A 187 31.25 -21.98 37.31
N PRO A 188 32.38 -22.31 36.64
CA PRO A 188 32.49 -23.36 35.63
C PRO A 188 33.37 -24.56 36.01
N THR A 189 33.22 -25.72 35.35
CA THR A 189 34.31 -26.71 35.16
C THR A 189 34.01 -27.75 34.07
N ASN A 190 35.02 -27.99 33.23
CA ASN A 190 35.10 -28.97 32.14
C ASN A 190 35.14 -30.42 32.63
N THR A 191 34.58 -31.37 31.85
CA THR A 191 35.21 -32.64 31.40
C THR A 191 34.29 -33.45 30.47
N GLU A 192 34.76 -33.70 29.23
CA GLU A 192 34.38 -34.86 28.38
C GLU A 192 34.94 -36.18 28.99
N PRO A 193 34.63 -37.42 28.51
CA PRO A 193 34.05 -37.80 27.22
C PRO A 193 32.98 -38.94 27.24
N ASN A 194 32.38 -39.18 26.06
CA ASN A 194 32.20 -40.49 25.41
C ASN A 194 30.75 -40.97 25.10
N GLN A 195 30.58 -41.26 23.79
CA GLN A 195 29.79 -42.33 23.17
C GLN A 195 28.25 -42.21 22.97
N GLN A 196 27.91 -42.33 21.67
CA GLN A 196 26.88 -43.19 21.07
C GLN A 196 25.64 -42.54 20.40
N THR A 197 25.70 -42.55 19.06
CA THR A 197 24.65 -42.98 18.10
C THR A 197 23.21 -42.56 18.37
N GLN A 198 22.64 -41.68 17.51
CA GLN A 198 21.42 -41.94 16.73
C GLN A 198 21.26 -40.91 15.59
N PRO A 199 20.87 -41.32 14.37
CA PRO A 199 20.61 -40.40 13.27
C PRO A 199 19.30 -39.64 13.47
N GLU A 200 19.37 -38.33 13.30
CA GLU A 200 18.24 -37.40 13.29
C GLU A 200 17.28 -37.74 12.14
N SER A 201 16.16 -38.39 12.46
CA SER A 201 14.99 -38.43 11.57
C SER A 201 14.18 -37.15 11.76
N THR A 202 14.72 -36.03 11.27
CA THR A 202 14.02 -34.76 11.18
C THR A 202 12.89 -34.90 10.17
N ARG A 203 11.66 -35.10 10.69
CA ARG A 203 10.32 -34.59 10.28
C ARG A 203 10.05 -34.14 8.82
N PHE A 204 10.78 -34.64 7.82
CA PHE A 204 10.57 -34.40 6.39
C PHE A 204 10.42 -35.72 5.62
N GLY A 205 10.48 -36.87 6.30
CA GLY A 205 10.31 -38.20 5.70
C GLY A 205 8.89 -38.80 5.79
N ARG A 206 7.89 -38.07 6.30
CA ARG A 206 6.53 -38.64 6.55
C ARG A 206 5.47 -38.29 5.50
N ILE A 207 5.74 -37.41 4.54
CA ILE A 207 4.70 -36.91 3.62
C ILE A 207 4.73 -37.61 2.24
N MET A 208 5.73 -38.45 1.96
CA MET A 208 5.91 -39.10 0.65
C MET A 208 5.63 -40.61 0.69
N ARG A 209 4.49 -41.03 1.28
CA ARG A 209 4.06 -42.44 1.18
C ARG A 209 2.55 -42.64 1.37
N GLY A 210 1.81 -42.50 0.26
CA GLY A 210 0.41 -42.91 0.10
C GLY A 210 -0.33 -41.91 -0.78
N GLY A 211 -0.73 -42.17 -2.02
CA GLY A 211 -0.86 -43.41 -2.77
C GLY A 211 -2.20 -43.34 -3.51
N PHE A 212 -2.18 -43.11 -4.83
CA PHE A 212 -3.23 -43.49 -5.79
C PHE A 212 -2.63 -43.36 -7.20
N GLY A 213 -1.87 -44.37 -7.61
CA GLY A 213 -1.38 -44.56 -8.97
C GLY A 213 -2.28 -45.51 -9.73
N ASP A 214 -3.50 -45.07 -10.11
CA ASP A 214 -4.45 -45.89 -10.87
C ASP A 214 -5.38 -45.08 -11.81
N ILE A 215 -4.90 -43.99 -12.42
CA ILE A 215 -5.65 -43.30 -13.50
C ILE A 215 -4.78 -43.15 -14.76
N LEU A 216 -4.07 -44.22 -15.14
CA LEU A 216 -3.45 -44.33 -16.46
C LEU A 216 -3.53 -45.77 -16.99
N ARG A 217 -4.75 -46.26 -17.28
CA ARG A 217 -4.95 -47.29 -18.32
C ARG A 217 -6.42 -47.37 -18.76
N GLY A 218 -6.71 -46.88 -19.97
CA GLY A 218 -8.03 -47.08 -20.58
C GLY A 218 -8.25 -46.30 -21.87
N GLN A 219 -7.50 -46.62 -22.93
CA GLN A 219 -8.04 -46.43 -24.29
C GLN A 219 -9.04 -47.55 -24.59
N SER A 220 -10.22 -47.23 -25.16
CA SER A 220 -10.67 -47.67 -26.49
C SER A 220 -12.20 -47.60 -26.70
N LYS A 221 -12.57 -47.00 -27.85
CA LYS A 221 -13.69 -47.23 -28.79
C LYS A 221 -15.05 -47.76 -28.29
N GLY A 222 -16.12 -47.11 -28.77
CA GLY A 222 -17.31 -47.81 -29.27
C GLY A 222 -18.63 -47.05 -29.18
N GLN A 223 -19.19 -46.74 -30.37
CA GLN A 223 -20.59 -46.42 -30.71
C GLN A 223 -21.17 -45.05 -30.33
#